data_AF-A0A9E3AB08-F1
#
_entry.id   AF-A0A9E3AB08-F1
#
_cell.length_a   1.000
_cell.length_b   1.000
_cell.length_c   1.000
_cell.angle_alpha   90.00
_cell.angle_beta   90.00
_cell.angle_gamma   90.00
#
_symmetry.space_group_name_H-M   'P 1'
#
loop_
_entity.id
_entity.type
_entity.pdbx_description
1 polymer ?
#
loop_
_entity_poly.entity_id
_entity_poly.type
_entity_poly.pdbx_seq_one_letter_code
_entity_poly.pdbx_strand_id
1 'polypeptide(L)'
;MTDSSTPSVTVDLEAIQAVKTGLSTSIPPGYSLLYSSKQDATFAQAGLDANAYVNEATGQILLAFRGPISIPFGVNPASTLENAALKIDLRIANDDPTVTSSMSVDAARFVSAVSAAAQQKGLSFSSSNVFVTGNSEGGLFAELAARANGFAGATFGAPGIPHRR
;
A
#
# COMPACT_ATOMS: atom_id res chain seq x y z
N MET A 1 -6.44 21.98 16.59
CA MET A 1 -6.13 20.92 15.62
C MET A 1 -4.62 20.85 15.54
N THR A 2 -4.00 19.83 16.12
CA THR A 2 -2.56 19.59 15.96
C THR A 2 -2.34 19.11 14.55
N ASP A 3 -1.52 19.83 13.79
CA ASP A 3 -1.06 19.40 12.47
C ASP A 3 -0.44 18.00 12.63
N SER A 4 -0.96 17.00 11.91
CA SER A 4 -0.44 15.63 12.06
C SER A 4 0.90 15.60 11.32
N SER A 5 2.00 15.51 12.08
CA SER A 5 3.33 15.41 11.49
C SER A 5 3.43 14.14 10.65
N THR A 6 4.07 14.24 9.49
CA THR A 6 4.38 13.07 8.65
C THR A 6 5.01 11.94 9.48
N PRO A 7 4.60 10.68 9.29
CA PRO A 7 5.26 9.53 9.92
C PRO A 7 6.78 9.56 9.71
N SER A 8 7.52 9.00 10.67
CA SER A 8 8.95 8.80 10.49
C SER A 8 9.22 7.64 9.53
N VAL A 9 10.39 7.65 8.89
CA VAL A 9 10.85 6.55 8.03
C VAL A 9 10.85 5.20 8.77
N THR A 10 11.12 5.20 10.08
CA THR A 10 11.04 3.99 10.91
C THR A 10 9.61 3.44 10.97
N VAL A 11 8.62 4.31 11.23
CA VAL A 11 7.20 3.91 11.24
C VAL A 11 6.76 3.37 9.89
N ASP A 12 7.21 3.99 8.80
CA ASP A 12 6.92 3.54 7.44
C ASP A 12 7.46 2.12 7.17
N LEU A 13 8.71 1.86 7.53
CA LEU A 13 9.35 0.56 7.34
C LEU A 13 8.72 -0.54 8.22
N GLU A 14 8.39 -0.21 9.48
CA GLU A 14 7.68 -1.11 10.39
C GLU A 14 6.30 -1.47 9.84
N ALA A 15 5.54 -0.49 9.33
CA ALA A 15 4.22 -0.73 8.73
C ALA A 15 4.31 -1.66 7.51
N ILE A 16 5.29 -1.46 6.63
CA ILE A 16 5.54 -2.36 5.49
C ILE A 16 5.89 -3.77 5.97
N GLN A 17 6.74 -3.89 7.00
CA GLN A 17 7.13 -5.19 7.57
C GLN A 17 5.94 -5.90 8.23
N ALA A 18 5.02 -5.15 8.83
CA ALA A 18 3.78 -5.68 9.38
C ALA A 18 2.86 -6.29 8.30
N VAL A 19 2.77 -5.67 7.12
CA VAL A 19 2.05 -6.27 5.97
C VAL A 19 2.70 -7.59 5.56
N LYS A 20 4.04 -7.62 5.46
CA LYS A 20 4.84 -8.80 5.05
C LYS A 20 4.64 -9.99 5.98
N THR A 21 4.77 -9.75 7.28
CA THR A 21 4.74 -10.81 8.29
C THR A 21 3.33 -11.19 8.71
N GLY A 22 2.36 -10.27 8.61
CA GLY A 22 1.02 -10.43 9.15
C GLY A 22 0.97 -10.51 10.68
N LEU A 23 2.09 -10.27 11.36
CA LEU A 23 2.20 -10.35 12.81
C LEU A 23 1.80 -9.01 13.44
N SER A 24 0.94 -9.05 14.45
CA SER A 24 0.54 -7.86 15.20
C SER A 24 1.71 -7.21 15.93
N THR A 25 2.73 -7.99 16.32
CA THR A 25 3.97 -7.50 16.96
C THR A 25 4.86 -6.67 16.04
N SER A 26 4.61 -6.71 14.74
CA SER A 26 5.35 -5.92 13.74
C SER A 26 4.69 -4.56 13.45
N ILE A 27 3.47 -4.32 13.96
CA ILE A 27 2.76 -3.04 13.76
C ILE A 27 3.52 -1.92 14.51
N PRO A 28 3.71 -0.74 13.90
CA PRO A 28 4.41 0.36 14.56
C PRO A 28 3.82 0.70 15.93
N PRO A 29 4.65 1.01 16.95
CA PRO A 29 4.15 1.38 18.27
C PRO A 29 3.14 2.54 18.21
N GLY A 30 2.01 2.38 18.92
CA GLY A 30 0.93 3.37 18.93
C GLY A 30 -0.04 3.29 17.75
N TYR A 31 0.21 2.40 16.79
CA TYR A 31 -0.70 2.10 15.69
C TYR A 31 -1.47 0.80 15.95
N SER A 32 -2.68 0.72 15.38
CA SER A 32 -3.45 -0.51 15.27
C SER A 32 -3.91 -0.75 13.84
N LEU A 33 -4.28 -2.00 13.52
CA LEU A 33 -4.83 -2.34 12.21
C LEU A 33 -6.21 -1.71 12.03
N LEU A 34 -6.35 -0.84 11.03
CA LEU A 34 -7.64 -0.27 10.61
C LEU A 34 -8.33 -1.15 9.57
N TYR A 35 -7.59 -1.56 8.53
CA TYR A 35 -8.10 -2.35 7.43
C TYR A 35 -6.99 -3.20 6.81
N SER A 36 -7.32 -4.39 6.31
CA SER A 36 -6.39 -5.24 5.58
C SER A 36 -6.98 -5.64 4.24
N SER A 37 -6.19 -5.52 3.17
CA SER A 37 -6.54 -6.04 1.84
C SER A 37 -6.86 -7.53 1.85
N LYS A 38 -6.35 -8.29 2.83
CA LYS A 38 -6.63 -9.73 3.00
C LYS A 38 -8.08 -10.03 3.36
N GLN A 39 -8.88 -9.02 3.73
CA GLN A 39 -10.33 -9.16 3.95
C GLN A 39 -11.10 -9.32 2.63
N ASP A 40 -10.50 -8.97 1.48
CA ASP A 40 -11.09 -9.12 0.16
C ASP A 40 -10.09 -9.80 -0.80
N ALA A 41 -10.39 -11.04 -1.16
CA ALA A 41 -9.55 -11.88 -2.01
C ALA A 41 -9.27 -11.26 -3.40
N THR A 42 -10.10 -10.32 -3.85
CA THR A 42 -9.91 -9.65 -5.14
C THR A 42 -8.74 -8.67 -5.14
N PHE A 43 -8.21 -8.24 -3.98
CA PHE A 43 -6.94 -7.52 -3.92
C PHE A 43 -5.76 -8.44 -4.22
N ALA A 44 -5.75 -9.65 -3.65
CA ALA A 44 -4.74 -10.65 -3.96
C ALA A 44 -4.77 -11.05 -5.45
N GLN A 45 -5.96 -11.17 -6.06
CA GLN A 45 -6.11 -11.41 -7.50
C GLN A 45 -5.56 -10.27 -8.37
N ALA A 46 -5.49 -9.06 -7.81
CA ALA A 46 -4.94 -7.87 -8.46
C ALA A 46 -3.47 -7.61 -8.09
N GLY A 47 -2.81 -8.50 -7.36
CA GLY A 47 -1.41 -8.34 -6.95
C GLY A 47 -1.19 -7.36 -5.78
N LEU A 48 -2.26 -6.83 -5.19
CA LEU A 48 -2.18 -5.84 -4.11
C LEU A 48 -2.16 -6.53 -2.74
N ASP A 49 -1.08 -6.35 -1.97
CA ASP A 49 -0.96 -6.70 -0.55
C ASP A 49 -0.69 -5.44 0.26
N ALA A 50 -1.69 -4.98 1.01
CA ALA A 50 -1.65 -3.74 1.76
C ALA A 50 -2.45 -3.82 3.06
N ASN A 51 -2.05 -3.00 4.03
CA ASN A 51 -2.81 -2.71 5.24
C ASN A 51 -2.89 -1.20 5.46
N ALA A 52 -3.97 -0.77 6.11
CA ALA A 52 -4.07 0.56 6.69
C ALA A 52 -4.00 0.45 8.21
N TYR A 53 -3.22 1.34 8.81
CA TYR A 53 -3.03 1.45 10.24
C TYR A 53 -3.51 2.81 10.72
N VAL A 54 -4.03 2.87 11.95
CA VAL A 54 -4.42 4.12 12.60
C VAL A 54 -3.56 4.34 13.83
N ASN A 55 -3.03 5.54 14.00
CA ASN A 55 -2.38 5.97 15.23
C ASN A 55 -3.47 6.31 16.27
N GLU A 56 -3.51 5.58 17.38
CA GLU A 56 -4.60 5.69 18.37
C GLU A 56 -4.62 7.03 19.11
N ALA A 57 -3.46 7.71 19.21
CA ALA A 57 -3.36 8.99 19.90
C ALA A 57 -3.78 10.19 19.04
N THR A 58 -3.54 10.10 17.73
CA THR A 58 -3.72 11.25 16.81
C THR A 58 -4.84 11.05 15.80
N GLY A 59 -5.30 9.81 15.59
CA GLY A 59 -6.23 9.46 14.52
C GLY A 59 -5.60 9.47 13.12
N GLN A 60 -4.28 9.65 13.02
CA GLN A 60 -3.55 9.61 11.75
C GLN A 60 -3.64 8.23 11.10
N ILE A 61 -3.81 8.18 9.78
CA ILE A 61 -3.93 6.92 9.04
C ILE A 61 -2.70 6.74 8.14
N LEU A 62 -2.09 5.56 8.19
CA LEU A 62 -0.97 5.15 7.34
C LEU A 62 -1.36 3.95 6.48
N LEU A 63 -1.34 4.10 5.16
CA LEU A 63 -1.54 3.03 4.18
C LEU A 63 -0.18 2.45 3.81
N ALA A 64 0.08 1.20 4.17
CA ALA A 64 1.31 0.49 3.84
C ALA A 64 1.06 -0.54 2.74
N PHE A 65 1.73 -0.37 1.60
CA PHE A 65 1.69 -1.25 0.45
C PHE A 65 2.97 -2.08 0.40
N ARG A 66 2.83 -3.40 0.45
CA ARG A 66 3.95 -4.31 0.33
C ARG A 66 4.22 -4.58 -1.14
N GLY A 67 5.48 -4.47 -1.54
CA GLY A 67 5.97 -5.13 -2.73
C GLY A 67 5.96 -6.64 -2.53
N PRO A 68 5.22 -7.40 -3.35
CA PRO A 68 5.26 -8.86 -3.30
C PRO A 68 6.71 -9.30 -3.49
N ILE A 69 7.07 -10.39 -2.81
CA ILE A 69 8.43 -10.93 -2.83
C ILE A 69 8.84 -11.05 -4.29
N SER A 70 9.98 -10.45 -4.65
CA SER A 70 10.64 -10.65 -5.93
C SER A 70 10.91 -12.16 -6.04
N ILE A 71 10.00 -12.91 -6.65
CA ILE A 71 10.26 -14.32 -6.90
C ILE A 71 11.42 -14.36 -7.89
N PRO A 72 12.52 -15.05 -7.56
CA PRO A 72 13.63 -15.21 -8.48
C PRO A 72 13.10 -15.75 -9.81
N PHE A 73 13.62 -15.22 -10.91
CA PHE A 73 13.24 -15.65 -12.26
C PHE A 73 13.33 -17.19 -12.35
N GLY A 74 12.21 -17.86 -12.62
CA GLY A 74 12.14 -19.32 -12.69
C GLY A 74 11.57 -20.05 -11.45
N VAL A 75 11.15 -19.33 -10.41
CA VAL A 75 10.40 -19.92 -9.27
C VAL A 75 8.90 -19.78 -9.52
N ASN A 76 8.17 -20.89 -9.36
CA ASN A 76 6.70 -20.87 -9.46
C ASN A 76 6.11 -20.10 -8.26
N PRO A 77 5.26 -19.08 -8.49
CA PRO A 77 4.54 -18.39 -7.42
C PRO A 77 3.69 -19.37 -6.61
N ALA A 78 3.77 -19.30 -5.28
CA ALA A 78 3.13 -20.23 -4.36
C ALA A 78 1.69 -19.83 -3.99
N SER A 79 1.27 -18.60 -4.31
CA SER A 79 -0.03 -18.04 -3.96
C SER A 79 -0.68 -17.25 -5.10
N THR A 80 -2.00 -17.00 -5.01
CA THR A 80 -2.75 -16.13 -5.93
C THR A 80 -2.14 -14.73 -5.99
N LEU A 81 -1.75 -14.19 -4.83
CA LEU A 81 -1.10 -12.89 -4.72
C LEU A 81 0.22 -12.86 -5.50
N GLU A 82 1.11 -13.81 -5.26
CA GLU A 82 2.42 -13.87 -5.93
C GLU A 82 2.29 -14.09 -7.45
N ASN A 83 1.27 -14.85 -7.88
CA ASN A 83 0.96 -15.02 -9.30
C ASN A 83 0.52 -13.70 -9.96
N ALA A 84 -0.33 -12.93 -9.30
CA ALA A 84 -0.81 -11.67 -9.82
C ALA A 84 0.27 -10.58 -9.82
N ALA A 85 1.02 -10.50 -8.72
CA ALA A 85 2.24 -9.70 -8.58
C ALA A 85 3.25 -9.93 -9.70
N LEU A 86 3.61 -11.20 -9.97
CA LEU A 86 4.53 -11.52 -11.06
C LEU A 86 4.08 -10.97 -12.41
N LYS A 87 2.77 -11.03 -12.69
CA LYS A 87 2.22 -10.49 -13.93
C LYS A 87 2.34 -8.97 -13.98
N ILE A 88 2.22 -8.27 -12.85
CA ILE A 88 2.47 -6.83 -12.78
C ILE A 88 3.95 -6.54 -13.03
N ASP A 89 4.86 -7.22 -12.32
CA ASP A 89 6.31 -7.08 -12.54
C ASP A 89 6.70 -7.31 -14.01
N LEU A 90 6.18 -8.36 -14.64
CA LEU A 90 6.41 -8.63 -16.07
C LEU A 90 5.85 -7.53 -16.96
N ARG A 91 4.70 -6.94 -16.63
CA ARG A 91 4.12 -5.82 -17.40
C ARG A 91 4.95 -4.54 -17.23
N ILE A 92 5.43 -4.26 -16.02
CA ILE A 92 6.34 -3.15 -15.74
C ILE A 92 7.65 -3.34 -16.53
N ALA A 93 8.26 -4.53 -16.47
CA ALA A 93 9.50 -4.82 -17.16
C ALA A 93 9.38 -4.74 -18.70
N ASN A 94 8.19 -4.96 -19.24
CA ASN A 94 7.90 -4.85 -20.68
C ASN A 94 7.35 -3.47 -21.10
N ASP A 95 7.41 -2.45 -20.23
CA ASP A 95 6.89 -1.11 -20.50
C ASP A 95 5.40 -1.11 -20.97
N ASP A 96 4.56 -2.01 -20.42
CA ASP A 96 3.14 -2.10 -20.79
C ASP A 96 2.41 -0.78 -20.47
N PRO A 97 1.83 -0.08 -21.47
CA PRO A 97 1.23 1.24 -21.28
C PRO A 97 -0.03 1.23 -20.41
N THR A 98 -0.60 0.06 -20.12
CA THR A 98 -1.83 -0.10 -19.35
C THR A 98 -1.58 -0.44 -17.87
N VAL A 99 -0.35 -0.80 -17.49
CA VAL A 99 -0.05 -1.29 -16.13
C VAL A 99 -0.36 -0.25 -15.06
N THR A 100 0.06 0.99 -15.27
CA THR A 100 -0.19 2.13 -14.38
C THR A 100 -1.68 2.38 -14.19
N SER A 101 -2.48 2.29 -15.26
CA SER A 101 -3.93 2.48 -15.19
C SER A 101 -4.60 1.37 -14.38
N SER A 102 -4.23 0.10 -14.61
CA SER A 102 -4.75 -1.01 -13.80
C SER A 102 -4.41 -0.87 -12.32
N MET A 103 -3.14 -0.62 -11.99
CA MET A 103 -2.72 -0.45 -10.60
C MET A 103 -3.37 0.77 -9.93
N SER A 104 -3.66 1.84 -10.69
CA SER A 104 -4.38 3.01 -10.17
C SER A 104 -5.81 2.67 -9.74
N VAL A 105 -6.50 1.80 -10.50
CA VAL A 105 -7.84 1.33 -10.14
C VAL A 105 -7.80 0.51 -8.85
N ASP A 106 -6.81 -0.37 -8.71
CA ASP A 106 -6.66 -1.20 -7.51
C ASP A 106 -6.26 -0.38 -6.28
N ALA A 107 -5.35 0.59 -6.45
CA ALA A 107 -5.01 1.56 -5.40
C ALA A 107 -6.24 2.35 -4.94
N ALA A 108 -7.03 2.88 -5.88
CA ALA A 108 -8.24 3.63 -5.57
C ALA A 108 -9.28 2.78 -4.84
N ARG A 109 -9.44 1.52 -5.24
CA ARG A 109 -10.33 0.56 -4.57
C ARG A 109 -9.89 0.30 -3.13
N PHE A 110 -8.60 0.11 -2.90
CA PHE A 110 -8.06 -0.05 -1.55
C PHE A 110 -8.28 1.21 -0.70
N VAL A 111 -7.94 2.39 -1.23
CA VAL A 111 -8.16 3.69 -0.56
C VAL A 111 -9.64 3.88 -0.20
N SER A 112 -10.56 3.52 -1.10
CA SER A 112 -12.01 3.59 -0.85
C SER A 112 -12.45 2.67 0.29
N ALA A 113 -11.95 1.42 0.32
CA ALA A 113 -12.25 0.48 1.41
C ALA A 113 -11.72 0.98 2.77
N VAL A 114 -10.51 1.55 2.80
CA VAL A 114 -9.94 2.15 4.00
C VAL A 114 -10.75 3.38 4.44
N SER A 115 -11.13 4.25 3.51
CA SER A 115 -11.98 5.41 3.80
C SER A 115 -13.30 4.99 4.44
N ALA A 116 -13.94 3.94 3.94
CA ALA A 116 -15.17 3.41 4.53
C ALA A 116 -14.93 2.88 5.95
N ALA A 117 -13.84 2.13 6.18
CA ALA A 117 -13.47 1.65 7.51
C ALA A 117 -13.15 2.80 8.49
N ALA A 118 -12.48 3.85 8.02
CA ALA A 118 -12.19 5.05 8.80
C ALA A 118 -13.47 5.78 9.22
N GLN A 119 -14.40 5.98 8.26
CA GLN A 119 -15.69 6.62 8.51
C GLN A 119 -16.53 5.85 9.54
N GLN A 120 -16.55 4.51 9.46
CA GLN A 120 -17.25 3.67 10.45
C GLN A 120 -16.70 3.84 11.87
N LYS A 121 -15.43 4.23 12.01
CA LYS A 121 -14.79 4.53 13.30
C LYS A 121 -14.79 6.03 13.66
N GLY A 122 -15.45 6.88 12.87
CA GLY A 122 -15.47 8.33 13.09
C GLY A 122 -14.12 9.02 12.89
N LEU A 123 -13.20 8.39 12.14
CA LEU A 123 -11.87 8.93 11.86
C LEU A 123 -11.91 9.89 10.66
N SER A 124 -11.08 10.92 10.71
CA SER A 124 -10.88 11.81 9.55
C SER A 124 -10.07 11.09 8.46
N PHE A 125 -10.62 11.07 7.25
CA PHE A 125 -9.95 10.53 6.06
C PHE A 125 -9.74 11.65 5.03
N SER A 126 -8.75 12.50 5.29
CA SER A 126 -8.37 13.64 4.46
C SER A 126 -6.88 13.61 4.12
N SER A 127 -6.48 14.35 3.09
CA SER A 127 -5.07 14.43 2.65
C SER A 127 -4.09 14.93 3.72
N SER A 128 -4.57 15.70 4.70
CA SER A 128 -3.79 16.17 5.85
C SER A 128 -3.59 15.13 6.96
N ASN A 129 -4.31 14.00 6.90
CA ASN A 129 -4.33 12.99 7.97
C ASN A 129 -4.01 11.57 7.47
N VAL A 130 -3.96 11.39 6.14
CA VAL A 130 -3.68 10.11 5.49
C VAL A 130 -2.30 10.16 4.84
N PHE A 131 -1.47 9.20 5.18
CA PHE A 131 -0.14 9.02 4.64
C PHE A 131 -0.03 7.67 3.95
N VAL A 132 0.87 7.57 2.98
CA VAL A 132 1.13 6.32 2.26
C VAL A 132 2.59 5.92 2.36
N THR A 133 2.83 4.62 2.35
CA THR A 133 4.17 4.07 2.26
C THR A 133 4.18 2.77 1.48
N GLY A 134 5.31 2.43 0.89
CA GLY A 134 5.46 1.13 0.24
C GLY A 134 6.86 0.84 -0.28
N ASN A 135 7.12 -0.43 -0.56
CA ASN A 135 8.39 -0.89 -1.11
C ASN A 135 8.23 -1.63 -2.45
N SER A 136 9.22 -1.57 -3.35
CA SER A 136 9.17 -2.25 -4.66
C SER A 136 7.87 -1.92 -5.43
N GLU A 137 7.17 -2.91 -6.00
CA GLU A 137 5.84 -2.75 -6.62
C GLU A 137 4.83 -2.05 -5.68
N GLY A 138 4.89 -2.31 -4.36
CA GLY A 138 4.07 -1.63 -3.36
C GLY A 138 4.37 -0.12 -3.28
N GLY A 139 5.61 0.28 -3.54
CA GLY A 139 5.98 1.69 -3.69
C GLY A 139 5.27 2.35 -4.87
N LEU A 140 5.10 1.66 -6.00
CA LEU A 140 4.32 2.18 -7.12
C LEU A 140 2.83 2.33 -6.74
N PHE A 141 2.23 1.36 -6.04
CA PHE A 141 0.87 1.53 -5.51
C PHE A 141 0.76 2.75 -4.57
N ALA A 142 1.75 2.97 -3.70
CA ALA A 142 1.80 4.12 -2.80
C ALA A 142 1.87 5.45 -3.58
N GLU A 143 2.72 5.56 -4.60
CA GLU A 143 2.81 6.75 -5.46
C GLU A 143 1.50 7.04 -6.20
N LEU A 144 0.82 6.00 -6.70
CA LEU A 144 -0.47 6.14 -7.37
C LEU A 144 -1.57 6.60 -6.40
N ALA A 145 -1.59 6.04 -5.19
CA ALA A 145 -2.52 6.46 -4.13
C ALA A 145 -2.24 7.91 -3.70
N ALA A 146 -0.97 8.29 -3.50
CA ALA A 146 -0.56 9.66 -3.18
C ALA A 146 -1.03 10.65 -4.24
N ARG A 147 -0.69 10.39 -5.50
CA ARG A 147 -1.01 11.26 -6.63
C ARG A 147 -2.52 11.46 -6.80
N ALA A 148 -3.31 10.41 -6.63
CA ALA A 148 -4.76 10.48 -6.83
C ALA A 148 -5.50 11.22 -5.70
N ASN A 149 -4.95 11.22 -4.48
CA ASN A 149 -5.67 11.72 -3.29
C ASN A 149 -4.97 12.90 -2.58
N GLY A 150 -3.78 13.30 -3.05
CA GLY A 150 -2.95 14.32 -2.40
C GLY A 150 -2.34 13.87 -1.08
N PHE A 151 -2.17 12.57 -0.86
CA PHE A 151 -1.52 12.04 0.36
C PHE A 151 -0.02 12.31 0.33
N ALA A 152 0.56 12.59 1.49
CA ALA A 152 2.00 12.62 1.68
C ALA A 152 2.53 11.21 2.05
N GLY A 153 3.83 10.98 1.95
CA GLY A 153 4.39 9.67 2.24
C GLY A 153 5.83 9.46 1.78
N ALA A 154 6.29 8.23 1.88
CA ALA A 154 7.62 7.79 1.46
C ALA A 154 7.55 6.45 0.73
N THR A 155 8.45 6.21 -0.23
CA THR A 155 8.55 4.92 -0.93
C THR A 155 9.99 4.41 -0.92
N PHE A 156 10.15 3.09 -0.97
CA PHE A 156 11.46 2.42 -0.86
C PHE A 156 11.70 1.47 -2.03
N GLY A 157 12.59 1.86 -2.94
CA GLY A 157 12.93 1.04 -4.11
C GLY A 157 11.77 0.84 -5.07
N ALA A 158 10.87 1.81 -5.18
CA ALA A 158 9.80 1.78 -6.18
C ALA A 158 10.39 1.83 -7.60
N PRO A 159 9.81 1.12 -8.58
CA PRO A 159 10.25 1.21 -9.98
C PRO A 159 9.96 2.58 -10.61
N GLY A 160 9.20 3.45 -9.92
CA GLY A 160 8.66 4.70 -10.43
C GLY A 160 7.49 4.45 -11.39
N ILE A 161 6.86 5.54 -11.84
CA ILE A 161 5.75 5.48 -12.80
C ILE A 161 6.34 5.27 -14.22
N PRO A 162 6.02 4.15 -14.92
CA PRO A 162 6.47 3.94 -16.29
C PRO A 162 6.03 5.10 -17.19
N HIS A 163 6.97 5.64 -17.98
CA HIS A 163 6.73 6.70 -18.94
C HIS A 163 6.58 6.10 -20.35
N ARG A 164 5.71 6.69 -21.17
CA ARG A 164 5.63 6.33 -22.59
C ARG A 164 6.95 6.71 -23.26
N ARG A 165 7.60 5.76 -23.93
CA ARG A 165 8.64 6.08 -24.91
C ARG A 165 8.02 6.65 -26.18
#